data_AF-C5LK27-F1
#
_entry.id   AF-C5LK27-F1
#
_cell.length_a   1.000
_cell.length_b   1.000
_cell.length_c   1.000
_cell.angle_alpha   90.00
_cell.angle_beta   90.00
_cell.angle_gamma   90.00
#
_symmetry.space_group_name_H-M   'P 1'
#
loop_
_entity.id
_entity.type
_entity.pdbx_description
1 polymer ?
#
loop_
_entity_poly.entity_id
_entity_poly.type
_entity_poly.pdbx_seq_one_letter_code
_entity_poly.pdbx_strand_id
1 'polypeptide(L)'
;MSVMIALAVDYSTKYTQLISAFDLELFQVDIQFLELLRAGLVPNEAEPRTSNEIREATAEYAKRIHQSDPDDACKYLAIEEYRCLLTAQADIETEEAATKCFKWNDEWRHCQWDQYKFNEGLTYIGGPQIKKAYRFAPNYR
;
A
#
# COMPACT_ATOMS: atom_id res chain seq x y z
N MET A 1 6.57 2.64 3.10
CA MET A 1 6.59 1.99 4.44
C MET A 1 5.31 2.26 5.23
N SER A 2 4.48 3.26 4.89
CA SER A 2 3.32 3.62 5.72
C SER A 2 2.05 2.76 5.53
N VAL A 3 1.80 2.18 4.35
CA VAL A 3 0.56 1.39 4.10
C VAL A 3 0.65 -0.03 4.68
N MET A 4 1.83 -0.68 4.66
CA MET A 4 2.03 -1.95 5.37
C MET A 4 1.85 -1.82 6.88
N ILE A 5 2.19 -0.66 7.46
CA ILE A 5 1.95 -0.40 8.88
C ILE A 5 0.46 -0.21 9.15
N ALA A 6 -0.30 0.42 8.25
CA ALA A 6 -1.75 0.57 8.41
C ALA A 6 -2.48 -0.78 8.45
N LEU A 7 -2.09 -1.74 7.60
CA LEU A 7 -2.62 -3.12 7.66
C LEU A 7 -2.22 -3.84 8.97
N ALA A 8 -1.03 -3.59 9.51
CA ALA A 8 -0.61 -4.14 10.80
C ALA A 8 -1.40 -3.53 11.99
N VAL A 9 -1.84 -2.27 11.89
CA VAL A 9 -2.62 -1.57 12.93
C VAL A 9 -4.09 -2.02 12.93
N ASP A 10 -4.70 -2.24 11.76
CA ASP A 10 -6.04 -2.84 11.66
C ASP A 10 -6.07 -4.31 12.15
N TYR A 11 -4.94 -5.02 12.03
CA TYR A 11 -4.79 -6.37 12.58
C TYR A 11 -4.77 -6.37 14.13
N SER A 12 -4.12 -5.37 14.74
CA SER A 12 -4.00 -5.25 16.20
C SER A 12 -5.33 -4.96 16.90
N THR A 13 -6.19 -4.14 16.30
CA THR A 13 -7.48 -3.71 16.91
C THR A 13 -8.54 -4.81 16.89
N LYS A 14 -8.57 -5.68 15.87
CA LYS A 14 -9.44 -6.88 15.87
C LYS A 14 -9.04 -7.89 16.95
N TYR A 15 -7.74 -8.04 17.21
CA TYR A 15 -7.25 -8.92 18.28
C TYR A 15 -7.57 -8.40 19.68
N THR A 16 -7.66 -7.08 19.89
CA THR A 16 -7.96 -6.53 21.22
C THR A 16 -9.41 -6.79 21.67
N GLN A 17 -10.35 -6.92 20.73
CA GLN A 17 -11.75 -7.22 21.06
C GLN A 17 -11.99 -8.68 21.44
N LEU A 18 -11.17 -9.62 20.93
CA LEU A 18 -11.24 -11.04 21.28
C LEU A 18 -10.70 -11.35 22.69
N ILE A 19 -9.92 -10.45 23.29
CA ILE A 19 -9.29 -10.65 24.61
C ILE A 19 -10.28 -10.41 25.77
N SER A 20 -11.41 -9.73 25.54
CA SER A 20 -12.32 -9.31 26.63
C SER A 20 -13.33 -10.36 27.12
N ALA A 21 -13.33 -11.58 26.57
CA ALA A 21 -14.38 -12.56 26.83
C ALA A 21 -13.90 -14.00 27.15
N PHE A 22 -12.59 -14.24 27.31
CA PHE A 22 -12.09 -15.61 27.57
C PHE A 22 -11.82 -15.87 29.05
N ASP A 23 -12.68 -16.72 29.61
CA ASP A 23 -12.58 -17.32 30.94
C ASP A 23 -11.23 -18.03 31.19
N LEU A 24 -10.86 -18.05 32.48
CA LEU A 24 -9.54 -18.28 33.08
C LEU A 24 -8.90 -19.69 32.95
N GLU A 25 -9.19 -20.48 31.90
CA GLU A 25 -8.67 -21.88 31.77
C GLU A 25 -7.66 -22.15 30.63
N LEU A 26 -7.19 -21.15 29.86
CA LEU A 26 -6.37 -21.36 28.64
C LEU A 26 -4.92 -20.85 28.67
N PHE A 27 -4.32 -20.69 29.85
CA PHE A 27 -2.98 -20.07 30.06
C PHE A 27 -1.76 -20.82 29.49
N GLN A 28 -1.95 -21.86 28.68
CA GLN A 28 -0.86 -22.72 28.16
C GLN A 28 -0.54 -22.47 26.67
N VAL A 29 -1.18 -21.47 26.04
CA VAL A 29 -1.01 -21.15 24.61
C VAL A 29 0.09 -20.08 24.34
N ASP A 30 0.66 -19.44 25.36
CA ASP A 30 1.14 -18.05 25.18
C ASP A 30 2.65 -17.77 24.93
N ILE A 31 3.56 -18.74 24.88
CA ILE A 31 4.98 -18.43 24.53
C ILE A 31 5.30 -18.86 23.11
N GLN A 32 4.93 -20.07 22.75
CA GLN A 32 5.30 -20.67 21.47
C GLN A 32 4.58 -19.99 20.29
N PHE A 33 3.32 -19.58 20.48
CA PHE A 33 2.59 -18.79 19.49
C PHE A 33 3.19 -17.39 19.31
N LEU A 34 3.58 -16.73 20.40
CA LEU A 34 4.23 -15.41 20.39
C LEU A 34 5.61 -15.45 19.72
N GLU A 35 6.39 -16.52 19.94
CA GLU A 35 7.65 -16.76 19.24
C GLU A 35 7.44 -17.04 17.74
N LEU A 36 6.43 -17.84 17.38
CA LEU A 36 6.09 -18.11 15.98
C LEU A 36 5.57 -16.86 15.25
N LEU A 37 4.79 -16.01 15.95
CA LEU A 37 4.29 -14.74 15.42
C LEU A 37 5.44 -13.73 15.24
N ARG A 38 6.38 -13.70 16.19
CA ARG A 38 7.63 -12.93 16.07
C ARG A 38 8.54 -13.44 14.94
N ALA A 39 8.53 -14.75 14.70
CA ALA A 39 9.25 -15.38 13.58
C ALA A 39 8.50 -15.25 12.24
N GLY A 40 7.26 -14.73 12.23
CA GLY A 40 6.45 -14.58 11.01
C GLY A 40 5.95 -15.91 10.42
N LEU A 41 5.91 -16.98 11.22
CA LEU A 41 5.59 -18.35 10.79
C LEU A 41 4.13 -18.76 11.07
N VAL A 42 3.32 -17.85 11.62
CA VAL A 42 1.88 -18.11 11.79
C VAL A 42 1.17 -17.77 10.47
N PRO A 43 0.60 -18.77 9.75
CA PRO A 43 -0.20 -18.48 8.57
C PRO A 43 -1.44 -17.69 8.98
N ASN A 44 -1.74 -16.62 8.25
CA ASN A 44 -3.02 -15.94 8.39
C ASN A 44 -4.08 -16.82 7.74
N GLU A 45 -4.90 -17.50 8.54
CA GLU A 45 -6.15 -18.12 8.05
C GLU A 45 -7.15 -17.01 7.74
N ALA A 46 -6.92 -16.32 6.62
CA ALA A 46 -7.83 -15.33 6.08
C ALA A 46 -8.67 -15.97 4.97
N GLU A 47 -9.98 -15.80 5.04
CA GLU A 47 -10.87 -16.17 3.94
C GLU A 47 -10.68 -15.22 2.75
N PRO A 48 -10.84 -15.71 1.51
CA PRO A 48 -10.72 -14.88 0.32
C PRO A 48 -11.81 -13.81 0.32
N ARG A 49 -11.41 -12.54 0.22
CA ARG A 49 -12.36 -11.42 0.22
C ARG A 49 -13.28 -11.44 -0.99
N THR A 50 -14.53 -11.06 -0.77
CA THR A 50 -15.52 -10.93 -1.85
C THR A 50 -15.35 -9.64 -2.63
N SER A 51 -15.84 -9.58 -3.87
CA SER A 51 -15.73 -8.36 -4.70
C SER A 51 -16.41 -7.13 -4.06
N ASN A 52 -17.48 -7.34 -3.29
CA ASN A 52 -18.20 -6.26 -2.62
C ASN A 52 -17.38 -5.70 -1.46
N GLU A 53 -16.77 -6.56 -0.64
CA GLU A 53 -15.86 -6.15 0.44
C GLU A 53 -14.66 -5.36 -0.10
N ILE A 54 -14.08 -5.80 -1.22
CA ILE A 54 -12.96 -5.10 -1.86
C ILE A 54 -13.39 -3.68 -2.26
N ARG A 55 -14.57 -3.53 -2.87
CA ARG A 55 -15.11 -2.24 -3.29
C ARG A 55 -15.40 -1.33 -2.11
N GLU A 56 -15.99 -1.87 -1.05
CA GLU A 56 -16.32 -1.13 0.17
C GLU A 56 -15.05 -0.65 0.89
N ALA A 57 -14.09 -1.55 1.12
CA ALA A 57 -12.81 -1.22 1.75
C ALA A 57 -12.02 -0.19 0.93
N THR A 58 -11.99 -0.34 -0.39
CA THR A 58 -11.33 0.63 -1.29
C THR A 58 -12.01 1.99 -1.22
N ALA A 59 -13.34 2.03 -1.21
CA ALA A 59 -14.10 3.28 -1.11
C ALA A 59 -13.89 3.98 0.24
N GLU A 60 -13.81 3.22 1.33
CA GLU A 60 -13.53 3.75 2.66
C GLU A 60 -12.11 4.33 2.74
N TYR A 61 -11.12 3.61 2.22
CA TYR A 61 -9.74 4.07 2.13
C TYR A 61 -9.62 5.35 1.29
N ALA A 62 -10.28 5.39 0.13
CA ALA A 62 -10.31 6.57 -0.73
C ALA A 62 -10.91 7.80 -0.01
N LYS A 63 -11.98 7.62 0.78
CA LYS A 63 -12.55 8.70 1.60
C LYS A 63 -11.56 9.21 2.64
N ARG A 64 -10.86 8.31 3.35
CA ARG A 64 -9.88 8.69 4.37
C ARG A 64 -8.73 9.51 3.77
N ILE A 65 -8.17 9.07 2.65
CA ILE A 65 -7.09 9.82 1.96
C ILE A 65 -7.59 11.17 1.46
N HIS A 66 -8.77 11.21 0.87
CA HIS A 66 -9.31 12.46 0.35
C HIS A 66 -9.60 13.48 1.47
N GLN A 67 -9.97 13.00 2.66
CA GLN A 67 -10.16 13.84 3.85
C GLN A 67 -8.84 14.30 4.47
N SER A 68 -7.78 13.48 4.41
CA SER A 68 -6.49 13.85 5.00
C SER A 68 -5.73 14.88 4.16
N ASP A 69 -5.70 14.70 2.83
CA ASP A 69 -5.04 15.62 1.91
C ASP A 69 -5.81 15.70 0.58
N PRO A 70 -6.67 16.73 0.42
CA PRO A 70 -7.45 16.93 -0.80
C PRO A 70 -6.60 17.28 -2.02
N ASP A 71 -5.43 17.90 -1.81
CA ASP A 71 -4.59 18.49 -2.87
C ASP A 71 -3.41 17.59 -3.27
N ASP A 72 -3.21 16.47 -2.57
CA ASP A 72 -2.22 15.45 -2.94
C ASP A 72 -2.47 14.93 -4.36
N ALA A 73 -1.46 15.02 -5.22
CA ALA A 73 -1.53 14.50 -6.59
C ALA A 73 -1.40 12.97 -6.62
N CYS A 74 -0.74 12.39 -5.61
CA CYS A 74 -0.35 10.98 -5.58
C CYS A 74 -1.43 10.07 -4.96
N LYS A 75 -2.49 10.63 -4.39
CA LYS A 75 -3.56 9.90 -3.70
C LYS A 75 -4.15 8.73 -4.48
N TYR A 76 -4.38 8.89 -5.78
CA TYR A 76 -5.00 7.83 -6.58
C TYR A 76 -4.07 6.64 -6.80
N LEU A 77 -2.76 6.85 -6.83
CA LEU A 77 -1.77 5.76 -6.91
C LEU A 77 -1.78 4.94 -5.62
N ALA A 78 -1.90 5.59 -4.47
CA ALA A 78 -2.04 4.90 -3.19
C ALA A 78 -3.35 4.10 -3.10
N ILE A 79 -4.45 4.64 -3.65
CA ILE A 79 -5.75 3.93 -3.71
C ILE A 79 -5.66 2.69 -4.60
N GLU A 80 -5.01 2.79 -5.77
CA GLU A 80 -4.84 1.65 -6.67
C GLU A 80 -3.87 0.59 -6.12
N GLU A 81 -2.82 0.99 -5.40
CA GLU A 81 -1.98 0.04 -4.66
C GLU A 81 -2.81 -0.77 -3.65
N TYR A 82 -3.60 -0.07 -2.82
CA TYR A 82 -4.46 -0.71 -1.83
C TYR A 82 -5.49 -1.65 -2.47
N ARG A 83 -6.15 -1.18 -3.53
CA ARG A 83 -7.09 -1.99 -4.30
C ARG A 83 -6.42 -3.24 -4.88
N CYS A 84 -5.22 -3.09 -5.44
CA CYS A 84 -4.47 -4.21 -6.00
C CYS A 84 -4.17 -5.27 -4.93
N LEU A 85 -3.70 -4.85 -3.74
CA LEU A 85 -3.41 -5.76 -2.62
C LEU A 85 -4.65 -6.54 -2.17
N LEU A 86 -5.81 -5.87 -2.11
CA LEU A 86 -7.07 -6.52 -1.78
C LEU A 86 -7.51 -7.53 -2.85
N THR A 87 -7.38 -7.17 -4.14
CA THR A 87 -7.74 -8.08 -5.24
C THR A 87 -6.81 -9.27 -5.36
N ALA A 88 -5.54 -9.10 -5.00
CA ALA A 88 -4.53 -10.16 -4.99
C ALA A 88 -4.55 -10.98 -3.70
N GLN A 89 -5.49 -10.71 -2.79
CA GLN A 89 -5.64 -11.45 -1.53
C GLN A 89 -4.34 -11.46 -0.70
N ALA A 90 -3.74 -10.29 -0.50
CA ALA A 90 -2.51 -10.14 0.28
C ALA A 90 -2.62 -10.68 1.71
N ASP A 91 -3.84 -10.83 2.25
CA ASP A 91 -4.09 -11.45 3.55
C ASP A 91 -3.71 -12.95 3.57
N ILE A 92 -3.74 -13.63 2.41
CA ILE A 92 -3.45 -15.05 2.22
C ILE A 92 -2.05 -15.24 1.61
N GLU A 93 -1.80 -14.57 0.47
CA GLU A 93 -0.56 -14.71 -0.31
C GLU A 93 0.16 -13.36 -0.41
N THR A 94 0.91 -13.04 0.64
CA THR A 94 1.60 -11.75 0.79
C THR A 94 2.66 -11.52 -0.30
N GLU A 95 3.47 -12.52 -0.62
CA GLU A 95 4.59 -12.40 -1.56
C GLU A 95 4.11 -12.22 -3.01
N GLU A 96 3.13 -13.01 -3.43
CA GLU A 96 2.54 -12.90 -4.77
C GLU A 96 1.77 -11.58 -4.95
N ALA A 97 1.03 -11.15 -3.94
CA ALA A 97 0.36 -9.85 -3.97
C ALA A 97 1.37 -8.68 -4.03
N ALA A 98 2.47 -8.75 -3.26
CA ALA A 98 3.50 -7.73 -3.26
C ALA A 98 4.16 -7.58 -4.64
N THR A 99 4.49 -8.69 -5.31
CA THR A 99 5.13 -8.64 -6.65
C THR A 99 4.20 -8.04 -7.71
N LYS A 100 2.90 -8.35 -7.68
CA LYS A 100 1.91 -7.79 -8.62
C LYS A 100 1.67 -6.29 -8.40
N CYS A 101 1.60 -5.88 -7.14
CA CYS A 101 1.19 -4.52 -6.78
C CYS A 101 2.36 -3.54 -6.62
N PHE A 102 3.61 -4.03 -6.63
CA PHE A 102 4.81 -3.21 -6.47
C PHE A 102 4.88 -2.04 -7.46
N LYS A 103 4.37 -2.21 -8.68
CA LYS A 103 4.30 -1.14 -9.69
C LYS A 103 3.65 0.13 -9.14
N TRP A 104 2.52 0.01 -8.46
CA TRP A 104 1.77 1.19 -7.97
C TRP A 104 2.50 1.91 -6.84
N ASN A 105 3.20 1.16 -6.00
CA ASN A 105 4.06 1.72 -4.95
C ASN A 105 5.25 2.50 -5.56
N ASP A 106 5.87 1.94 -6.60
CA ASP A 106 6.96 2.59 -7.29
C ASP A 106 6.51 3.90 -7.95
N GLU A 107 5.39 3.89 -8.67
CA GLU A 107 4.78 5.09 -9.27
C GLU A 107 4.40 6.11 -8.19
N TRP A 108 3.86 5.68 -7.05
CA TRP A 108 3.53 6.57 -5.93
C TRP A 108 4.77 7.26 -5.38
N ARG A 109 5.89 6.54 -5.21
CA ARG A 109 7.17 7.14 -4.76
C ARG A 109 7.71 8.15 -5.75
N HIS A 110 7.65 7.84 -7.06
CA HIS A 110 8.06 8.79 -8.10
C HIS A 110 7.18 10.04 -8.07
N CYS A 111 5.86 9.87 -7.93
CA CYS A 111 4.93 10.98 -7.81
C CYS A 111 5.23 11.86 -6.58
N GLN A 112 5.54 11.27 -5.42
CA GLN A 112 5.91 12.07 -4.24
C GLN A 112 7.14 12.92 -4.49
N TRP A 113 8.14 12.38 -5.17
CA TRP A 113 9.34 13.12 -5.55
C TRP A 113 9.02 14.23 -6.57
N ASP A 114 8.13 13.97 -7.52
CA ASP A 114 7.68 14.98 -8.48
C ASP A 114 6.91 16.12 -7.82
N GLN A 115 6.00 15.82 -6.89
CA GLN A 115 5.28 16.81 -6.09
C GLN A 115 6.24 17.63 -5.23
N TYR A 116 7.23 17.00 -4.60
CA TYR A 116 8.25 17.70 -3.83
C TYR A 116 9.08 18.66 -4.71
N LYS A 117 9.60 18.19 -5.86
CA LYS A 117 10.35 19.04 -6.80
C LYS A 117 9.51 20.22 -7.29
N PHE A 118 8.23 20.01 -7.55
CA PHE A 118 7.31 21.05 -8.00
C PHE A 118 7.10 22.11 -6.92
N ASN A 119 6.84 21.69 -5.68
CA ASN A 119 6.59 22.58 -4.55
C ASN A 119 7.84 23.38 -4.13
N GLU A 120 9.01 22.74 -4.14
CA GLU A 120 10.30 23.37 -3.78
C GLU A 120 10.96 24.12 -4.95
N GLY A 121 10.39 24.06 -6.16
CA GLY A 121 10.95 24.71 -7.34
C GLY A 121 12.30 24.14 -7.80
N LEU A 122 12.55 22.86 -7.55
CA LEU A 122 13.80 22.20 -7.92
C LEU A 122 13.86 22.00 -9.44
N THR A 123 14.87 22.61 -10.06
CA THR A 123 15.10 22.53 -11.51
C THR A 123 16.56 22.18 -11.81
N TYR A 124 16.83 21.82 -13.06
CA TYR A 124 18.18 21.56 -13.54
C TYR A 124 18.46 22.36 -14.82
N ILE A 125 19.74 22.65 -15.07
CA ILE A 125 20.17 23.32 -16.30
C ILE A 125 20.23 22.27 -17.41
N GLY A 126 19.30 22.36 -18.36
CA GLY A 126 19.32 21.54 -19.57
C GLY A 126 20.49 21.91 -20.48
N GLY A 127 21.19 20.91 -21.02
CA GLY A 127 22.24 21.12 -22.00
C GLY A 127 21.73 21.64 -23.35
N PRO A 128 22.63 21.99 -24.28
CA PRO A 128 22.24 22.40 -25.61
C PRO A 128 21.50 21.27 -26.35
N GLN A 129 20.52 21.65 -27.17
CA GLN A 129 19.72 20.70 -27.94
C GLN A 129 20.60 19.90 -28.90
N ILE A 130 20.55 18.57 -28.80
CA ILE A 130 21.32 17.67 -29.64
C ILE A 130 20.69 17.61 -31.04
N LYS A 131 21.53 17.54 -32.07
CA LYS A 131 21.07 17.41 -33.46
C LYS A 131 20.28 16.11 -33.64
N LYS A 132 19.09 16.21 -34.22
CA LYS A 132 18.25 15.06 -34.55
C LYS A 132 18.96 14.08 -35.48
N ALA A 133 18.69 12.79 -35.27
CA ALA A 133 19.19 11.71 -36.12
C ALA A 133 18.69 11.85 -37.58
N TYR A 134 17.42 12.21 -37.76
CA TYR A 134 16.81 12.39 -39.09
C TYR A 134 16.25 13.80 -39.25
N ARG A 135 16.57 14.45 -40.38
CA ARG A 135 16.27 15.87 -40.62
C ARG A 135 14.77 16.19 -40.58
N PHE A 136 13.94 15.30 -41.11
CA PHE A 136 12.49 15.52 -41.23
C PHE A 136 11.68 14.89 -40.09
N ALA A 137 12.34 14.30 -39.09
CA ALA A 137 11.62 13.78 -37.94
C ALA A 137 10.95 14.93 -37.17
N PRO A 138 9.68 14.80 -36.75
CA PRO A 138 9.00 15.82 -35.94
C PRO A 138 9.74 16.06 -34.62
N ASN A 139 9.67 17.28 -34.08
CA ASN A 139 10.10 17.55 -32.70
C ASN A 139 8.86 17.59 -31.82
N TYR A 140 8.65 16.59 -30.97
CA TYR A 140 7.62 16.68 -29.95
C TYR A 140 8.17 17.54 -28.82
N ARG A 141 7.48 18.65 -28.54
CA ARG A 141 7.74 19.52 -27.41
C ARG A 141 6.63 19.35 -26.39
#